data_AF-A0AAU3WVX7-F1
#
_entry.id   AF-A0AAU3WVX7-F1
#
_cell.length_a   1.000
_cell.length_b   1.000
_cell.length_c   1.000
_cell.angle_alpha   90.00
_cell.angle_beta   90.00
_cell.angle_gamma   90.00
#
_symmetry.space_group_name_H-M   'P 1'
#
loop_
_entity.id
_entity.type
_entity.pdbx_description
1 polymer ?
#
loop_
_entity_poly.entity_id
_entity_poly.type
_entity_poly.pdbx_seq_one_letter_code
_entity_poly.pdbx_strand_id
1 'polypeptide(L)'
;MTRENYRLYSKWDATADGQYKNNRNTTARECKKLPPPNADEQCDEFPFAATWEGSGAGNGNYSLKYVPGTDNSKAGAALAAFYKAQRVLHTDAFQVRIT
;
A
#
# COMPACT_ATOMS: atom_id res chain seq x y z
N MET A 1 14.07 1.26 -13.32
CA MET A 1 13.10 2.35 -13.50
C MET A 1 12.44 2.57 -12.15
N THR A 2 12.91 3.53 -11.37
CA THR A 2 12.35 3.85 -10.05
C THR A 2 11.03 4.58 -10.27
N ARG A 3 9.89 3.92 -9.99
CA ARG A 3 8.59 4.60 -9.96
C ARG A 3 8.49 5.41 -8.68
N GLU A 4 8.15 6.69 -8.80
CA GLU A 4 7.80 7.54 -7.68
C GLU A 4 6.47 7.08 -7.09
N ASN A 5 6.35 7.18 -5.76
CA ASN A 5 5.12 6.96 -5.03
C ASN A 5 4.79 8.25 -4.29
N TYR A 6 3.55 8.70 -4.35
CA TYR A 6 3.10 9.88 -3.62
C TYR A 6 2.34 9.48 -2.36
N ARG A 7 2.76 9.97 -1.20
CA ARG A 7 2.18 9.61 0.09
C ARG A 7 0.71 10.02 0.21
N LEU A 8 -0.14 9.04 0.47
CA LEU A 8 -1.56 9.23 0.75
C LEU A 8 -1.80 9.16 2.27
N TYR A 9 -2.08 10.31 2.88
CA TYR A 9 -2.45 10.39 4.29
C TYR A 9 -3.98 10.51 4.38
N SER A 10 -4.64 9.41 4.74
CA SER A 10 -6.11 9.31 4.70
C SER A 10 -6.86 10.29 5.61
N LYS A 11 -6.16 10.94 6.56
CA LYS A 11 -6.77 11.97 7.44
C LYS A 11 -6.54 13.40 6.96
N TRP A 12 -5.97 13.59 5.76
CA TRP A 12 -5.74 14.92 5.20
C TRP A 12 -7.07 15.60 4.79
N ASP A 13 -7.85 14.93 3.93
CA ASP A 13 -9.17 15.37 3.49
C ASP A 13 -10.04 14.19 3.03
N ALA A 14 -11.27 14.49 2.58
CA ALA A 14 -12.22 13.48 2.11
C ALA A 14 -11.75 12.75 0.83
N THR A 15 -10.99 13.44 -0.03
CA THR A 15 -10.44 12.84 -1.25
C THR A 15 -9.39 11.79 -0.90
N ALA A 16 -8.48 12.11 0.02
CA ALA A 16 -7.44 11.22 0.49
C ALA A 16 -8.01 10.00 1.23
N ASP A 17 -9.03 10.21 2.07
CA ASP A 17 -9.77 9.13 2.73
C ASP A 17 -10.47 8.22 1.71
N GLY A 18 -11.16 8.82 0.73
CA GLY A 18 -11.83 8.11 -0.36
C GLY A 18 -10.87 7.25 -1.18
N GLN A 19 -9.72 7.81 -1.56
CA GLN A 19 -8.71 7.06 -2.30
C GLN A 19 -8.13 5.91 -1.46
N TYR A 20 -7.85 6.13 -0.18
CA TYR A 20 -7.32 5.09 0.70
C TYR A 20 -8.30 3.92 0.84
N LYS A 21 -9.59 4.23 1.03
CA LYS A 21 -10.66 3.23 1.04
C LYS A 21 -10.77 2.49 -0.29
N ASN A 22 -10.69 3.19 -1.42
CA ASN A 22 -10.68 2.58 -2.75
C ASN A 22 -9.51 1.62 -2.94
N ASN A 23 -8.31 1.99 -2.48
CA ASN A 23 -7.14 1.12 -2.49
C ASN A 23 -7.38 -0.14 -1.66
N ARG A 24 -7.82 0.00 -0.40
CA ARG A 24 -8.06 -1.14 0.50
C ARG A 24 -9.17 -2.06 -0.02
N ASN A 25 -10.25 -1.50 -0.55
CA ASN A 25 -11.37 -2.25 -1.13
C ASN A 25 -10.95 -3.00 -2.39
N THR A 26 -10.13 -2.37 -3.25
CA THR A 26 -9.61 -3.01 -4.45
C THR A 26 -8.66 -4.14 -4.10
N THR A 27 -7.68 -3.91 -3.22
CA THR A 27 -6.81 -4.98 -2.71
C THR A 27 -7.63 -6.14 -2.16
N ALA A 28 -8.57 -5.89 -1.24
CA ALA A 28 -9.39 -6.94 -0.64
C ALA A 28 -10.22 -7.74 -1.66
N ARG A 29 -10.69 -7.09 -2.74
CA ARG A 29 -11.44 -7.76 -3.83
C ARG A 29 -10.52 -8.60 -4.71
N GLU A 30 -9.36 -8.06 -5.07
CA GLU A 30 -8.46 -8.65 -6.06
C GLU A 30 -7.61 -9.78 -5.45
N CYS A 31 -7.23 -9.69 -4.16
CA CYS A 31 -6.57 -10.78 -3.46
C CYS A 31 -7.42 -12.06 -3.42
N LYS A 32 -8.75 -11.93 -3.30
CA LYS A 32 -9.67 -13.09 -3.33
C LYS A 32 -9.66 -13.86 -4.65
N LYS A 33 -9.07 -13.30 -5.71
CA LYS A 33 -8.90 -13.97 -7.01
C LYS A 33 -7.59 -14.76 -7.11
N LEU A 34 -6.66 -14.57 -6.17
CA LEU A 34 -5.43 -15.33 -6.09
C LEU A 34 -5.70 -16.72 -5.49
N PRO A 35 -4.78 -17.69 -5.66
CA PRO A 35 -4.83 -18.94 -4.90
C PRO A 35 -5.01 -18.67 -3.40
N PRO A 36 -5.82 -19.48 -2.68
CA PRO A 36 -6.09 -19.25 -1.26
C PRO A 36 -4.81 -19.14 -0.43
N PRO A 37 -4.75 -18.22 0.54
CA PRO A 37 -3.61 -18.11 1.45
C PRO A 37 -3.57 -19.27 2.43
N ASN A 38 -2.39 -19.52 2.97
CA ASN A 38 -2.27 -20.25 4.23
C ASN A 38 -2.89 -19.43 5.39
N ALA A 39 -3.22 -20.09 6.49
CA ALA A 39 -3.91 -19.45 7.63
C ALA A 39 -3.17 -18.22 8.19
N ASP A 40 -1.84 -18.22 8.12
CA ASP A 40 -0.98 -17.16 8.67
C ASP A 40 -0.54 -16.12 7.61
N GLU A 41 -1.01 -16.23 6.37
CA GLU A 41 -0.66 -15.30 5.30
C GLU A 41 -1.67 -14.16 5.19
N GLN A 42 -1.16 -12.99 4.82
CA GLN A 42 -1.92 -11.78 4.58
C GLN A 42 -1.64 -11.29 3.17
N CYS A 43 -2.63 -10.64 2.56
CA CYS A 43 -2.42 -10.04 1.26
C CYS A 43 -1.63 -8.74 1.42
N ASP A 44 -0.46 -8.70 0.81
CA ASP A 44 0.38 -7.51 0.69
C ASP A 44 0.14 -6.82 -0.66
N GLU A 45 0.31 -5.51 -0.67
CA GLU A 45 0.02 -4.65 -1.81
C GLU A 45 1.18 -3.72 -2.17
N PHE A 46 1.53 -3.67 -3.47
CA PHE A 46 2.42 -2.65 -4.00
C PHE A 46 1.88 -2.10 -5.33
N PRO A 47 1.78 -0.77 -5.52
CA PRO A 47 2.02 0.30 -4.54
C PRO A 47 1.12 0.21 -3.31
N PHE A 48 1.61 0.74 -2.17
CA PHE A 48 0.94 0.57 -0.87
C PHE A 48 -0.45 1.24 -0.86
N ALA A 49 -1.41 0.74 -0.09
CA ALA A 49 -2.72 1.38 0.04
C ALA A 49 -2.64 2.84 0.51
N ALA A 50 -1.55 3.20 1.18
CA ALA A 50 -1.26 4.53 1.66
C ALA A 50 -0.37 5.35 0.70
N THR A 51 -0.53 5.10 -0.61
CA THR A 51 -0.01 5.88 -1.75
C THR A 51 -1.13 6.20 -2.74
N TRP A 52 -0.98 7.26 -3.54
CA TRP A 52 -1.96 7.62 -4.58
C TRP A 52 -2.01 6.58 -5.71
N GLU A 53 -0.93 5.84 -5.92
CA GLU A 53 -0.73 4.82 -6.94
C GLU A 53 -1.21 3.43 -6.51
N GLY A 54 -1.78 3.30 -5.31
CA GLY A 54 -2.31 2.04 -4.80
C GLY A 54 -3.35 1.41 -5.73
N SER A 55 -3.75 0.19 -5.43
CA SER A 55 -4.58 -0.65 -6.32
C SER A 55 -5.92 -0.02 -6.76
N GLY A 56 -6.43 0.96 -6.01
CA GLY A 56 -7.63 1.74 -6.32
C GLY A 56 -7.41 2.93 -7.24
N ALA A 57 -6.20 3.14 -7.78
CA ALA A 57 -5.89 4.23 -8.73
C ALA A 57 -6.56 4.05 -10.11
N GLY A 58 -7.15 2.88 -10.38
CA GLY A 58 -7.92 2.63 -11.62
C GLY A 58 -7.10 2.37 -12.88
N ASN A 59 -5.78 2.31 -12.78
CA ASN A 59 -4.86 2.08 -13.91
C ASN A 59 -4.37 0.62 -14.04
N GLY A 60 -4.80 -0.28 -13.14
CA GLY A 60 -4.40 -1.70 -13.14
C GLY A 60 -2.93 -1.96 -12.80
N ASN A 61 -2.16 -0.95 -12.41
CA ASN A 61 -0.71 -1.07 -12.19
C ASN A 61 -0.36 -1.34 -10.73
N TYR A 62 -0.69 -2.53 -10.25
CA TYR A 62 -0.35 -2.98 -8.90
C TYR A 62 -0.04 -4.49 -8.90
N SER A 63 0.64 -4.95 -7.86
CA SER A 63 0.89 -6.36 -7.58
C SER A 63 0.34 -6.71 -6.21
N LEU A 64 -0.26 -7.90 -6.10
CA LEU A 64 -0.77 -8.46 -4.85
C LEU A 64 -0.11 -9.81 -4.63
N LYS A 65 0.23 -10.11 -3.38
CA LYS A 65 0.78 -11.41 -3.00
C LYS A 65 0.41 -11.76 -1.56
N TYR A 66 0.05 -13.02 -1.33
CA TYR A 66 -0.02 -13.54 0.02
C TYR A 66 1.39 -13.78 0.57
N VAL A 67 1.68 -13.18 1.72
CA VAL A 67 2.97 -13.26 2.41
C VAL A 67 2.74 -13.53 3.91
N PRO A 68 3.74 -14.07 4.65
CA PRO A 68 3.59 -14.30 6.09
C PRO A 68 3.14 -13.03 6.83
N GLY A 69 2.06 -13.14 7.61
CA GLY A 69 1.42 -11.99 8.26
C GLY A 69 2.33 -11.28 9.27
N THR A 70 3.26 -12.00 9.89
CA THR A 70 4.27 -11.44 10.80
C THR A 70 5.23 -10.51 10.05
N ASP A 71 5.68 -10.89 8.86
CA ASP A 71 6.57 -10.08 8.02
C ASP A 71 5.82 -8.90 7.41
N ASN A 72 4.58 -9.11 6.95
CA ASN A 72 3.71 -8.05 6.45
C ASN A 72 3.50 -6.96 7.51
N SER A 73 3.21 -7.38 8.75
CA SER A 73 2.98 -6.46 9.87
C SER A 73 4.25 -5.66 10.23
N LYS A 74 5.41 -6.32 10.23
CA LYS A 74 6.71 -5.65 10.46
C LYS A 74 7.04 -4.65 9.36
N ALA A 75 6.82 -5.02 8.09
CA ALA A 75 7.02 -4.13 6.94
C ALA A 75 6.11 -2.89 7.02
N GLY A 76 4.82 -3.10 7.35
CA GLY A 76 3.87 -1.99 7.57
C GLY A 76 4.29 -1.06 8.72
N ALA A 77 4.78 -1.61 9.83
CA ALA A 77 5.29 -0.82 10.94
C ALA A 77 6.54 -0.02 10.57
N ALA A 78 7.48 -0.63 9.84
CA ALA A 78 8.68 0.03 9.32
C ALA A 78 8.33 1.16 8.34
N LEU A 79 7.37 0.94 7.44
CA LEU A 79 6.87 1.95 6.50
C LEU A 79 6.22 3.14 7.23
N ALA A 80 5.40 2.88 8.25
CA ALA A 80 4.82 3.94 9.08
C ALA A 80 5.90 4.73 9.84
N ALA A 81 6.91 4.05 10.37
CA ALA A 81 8.07 4.69 11.02
C ALA A 81 8.86 5.55 10.03
N PHE A 82 9.08 5.07 8.79
CA PHE A 82 9.71 5.83 7.72
C PHE A 82 8.97 7.14 7.43
N TYR A 83 7.65 7.09 7.22
CA TYR A 83 6.84 8.29 6.98
C TYR A 83 7.00 9.32 8.10
N LYS A 84 7.04 8.87 9.36
CA LYS A 84 7.24 9.74 10.52
C LYS A 84 8.65 10.30 10.58
N ALA A 85 9.67 9.45 10.46
CA ALA A 85 11.07 9.82 10.64
C ALA A 85 11.57 10.77 9.53
N GLN A 86 11.16 10.53 8.30
CA GLN A 86 11.54 11.34 7.14
C GLN A 86 10.55 12.48 6.86
N ARG A 87 9.50 12.61 7.68
CA ARG A 87 8.43 13.60 7.51
C ARG A 87 7.84 13.57 6.10
N VAL A 88 7.59 12.37 5.57
CA VAL A 88 6.89 12.21 4.28
C VAL A 88 5.42 12.58 4.51
N LEU A 89 5.07 13.80 4.16
CA LEU A 89 3.74 14.38 4.33
C LEU A 89 2.82 13.96 3.19
N HIS A 90 1.56 14.37 3.27
CA HIS A 90 0.62 14.12 2.19
C HIS A 90 1.14 14.72 0.87
N THR A 91 1.07 13.94 -0.22
CA THR A 91 1.57 14.28 -1.57
C THR A 91 3.09 14.39 -1.71
N ASP A 92 3.87 14.10 -0.67
CA ASP A 92 5.32 13.98 -0.83
C ASP A 92 5.67 12.74 -1.65
N ALA A 93 6.59 12.92 -2.59
CA ALA A 93 7.15 11.83 -3.38
C ALA A 93 8.19 11.05 -2.57
N PHE A 94 8.18 9.72 -2.72
CA PHE A 94 9.23 8.85 -2.23
C PHE A 94 9.44 7.66 -3.17
N GLN A 95 10.57 6.96 -3.01
CA GLN A 95 10.93 5.81 -3.83
C GLN A 95 11.19 4.59 -2.95
N VAL A 96 10.86 3.42 -3.48
CA VAL A 96 11.21 2.13 -2.88
C VAL A 96 12.31 1.50 -3.70
N ARG A 97 13.43 1.17 -3.05
CA ARG A 97 14.56 0.45 -3.64
C ARG A 97 14.79 -0.84 -2.85
N ILE A 98 14.74 -1.96 -3.56
CA ILE A 98 15.13 -3.28 -3.04
C ILE A 98 16.54 -3.56 -3.57
N THR A 99 17.42 -4.05 -2.70
CA THR A 99 18.83 -4.35 -3.01
C THR A 99 19.16 -5.80 -2.69
#